data_AF-A0A972XME2-F1
#
_entry.id   AF-A0A972XME2-F1
#
_cell.length_a   1.000
_cell.length_b   1.000
_cell.length_c   1.000
_cell.angle_alpha   90.00
_cell.angle_beta   90.00
_cell.angle_gamma   90.00
#
_symmetry.space_group_name_H-M   'P 1'
#
loop_
_entity.id
_entity.type
_entity.pdbx_description
1 polymer ?
#
loop_
_entity_poly.entity_id
_entity_poly.type
_entity_poly.pdbx_seq_one_letter_code
_entity_poly.pdbx_strand_id
1 'polypeptide(L)'
;YHERIKMFHVKDAEFNPTGKQGVYGGFQSWINRAGRFRSLGDGQVDFKSIFSKLTQYGYDGWAVLEWECCIKDPVQGATEGAPFIASHIIKATEKVFDDFAGTGADEEFNKKILGL
;
A
#
# COMPACT_ATOMS: atom_id res chain seq x y z
N TYR A 1 -12.66 5.14 -6.12
CA TYR A 1 -11.82 6.08 -6.90
C TYR A 1 -10.72 5.41 -7.72
N HIS A 2 -10.51 4.08 -7.66
CA HIS A 2 -9.37 3.42 -8.32
C HIS A 2 -9.23 3.77 -9.81
N GLU A 3 -10.34 3.81 -10.57
CA GLU A 3 -10.37 4.20 -11.98
C GLU A 3 -9.80 5.60 -12.28
N ARG A 4 -9.83 6.49 -11.27
CA ARG A 4 -9.38 7.88 -11.35
C ARG A 4 -7.96 8.08 -10.80
N ILE A 5 -7.34 7.07 -10.20
CA ILE A 5 -5.96 7.16 -9.69
C ILE A 5 -5.01 7.07 -10.89
N LYS A 6 -4.30 8.16 -11.19
CA LYS A 6 -3.33 8.22 -12.31
C LYS A 6 -1.88 8.28 -11.84
N MET A 7 -1.62 8.62 -10.59
CA MET A 7 -0.29 8.73 -9.99
C MET A 7 -0.32 8.21 -8.57
N PHE A 8 0.79 7.64 -8.11
CA PHE A 8 0.95 7.14 -6.76
C PHE A 8 2.28 7.60 -6.17
N HIS A 9 2.19 8.41 -5.11
CA HIS A 9 3.35 8.83 -4.32
C HIS A 9 3.37 8.05 -3.02
N VAL A 10 4.50 7.43 -2.72
CA VAL A 10 4.76 6.70 -1.49
C VAL A 10 5.36 7.71 -0.50
N LYS A 11 4.54 8.14 0.45
CA LYS A 11 4.89 9.08 1.52
C LYS A 11 4.40 8.54 2.84
N ASP A 12 5.24 8.58 3.86
CA ASP A 12 4.89 8.10 5.20
C ASP A 12 4.70 9.25 6.17
N ALA A 13 3.86 9.00 7.16
CA ALA A 13 3.53 9.94 8.20
C ALA A 13 3.13 9.20 9.46
N GLU A 14 3.29 9.86 10.60
CA GLU A 14 2.78 9.40 11.87
C GLU A 14 1.89 10.47 12.49
N PHE A 15 0.98 10.04 13.35
CA PHE A 15 0.11 10.90 14.12
C PHE A 15 0.19 10.56 15.60
N ASN A 16 0.79 11.46 16.38
CA ASN A 16 1.01 11.33 17.82
C ASN A 16 0.32 12.51 18.56
N PRO A 17 -1.02 12.50 18.66
CA PRO A 17 -1.78 13.62 19.20
C PRO A 17 -1.66 13.75 20.72
N THR A 18 -1.85 14.98 21.20
CA THR A 18 -2.17 15.26 22.61
C THR A 18 -3.38 16.19 22.67
N GLY A 19 -4.06 16.26 23.82
CA GLY A 19 -5.18 17.18 24.01
C GLY A 19 -4.83 18.68 23.98
N LYS A 20 -3.55 19.03 23.77
CA LYS A 20 -3.04 20.41 23.82
C LYS A 20 -2.54 20.95 22.46
N GLN A 21 -2.66 20.18 21.38
CA GLN A 21 -2.16 20.58 20.07
C GLN A 21 -3.10 20.17 18.93
N GLY A 22 -3.16 20.99 17.89
CA GLY A 22 -3.77 20.61 16.61
C GLY A 22 -2.83 19.72 15.79
N VAL A 23 -3.34 19.13 14.70
CA VAL A 23 -2.61 18.19 13.83
C VAL A 23 -1.24 18.75 13.40
N TYR A 24 -1.19 20.01 12.97
CA TYR A 24 0.05 20.64 12.53
C TYR A 24 0.77 21.44 13.63
N GLY A 25 0.36 21.33 14.90
CA GLY A 25 1.04 21.98 16.03
C GLY A 25 1.11 23.51 15.98
N GLY A 26 0.35 24.17 15.09
CA GLY A 26 0.45 25.62 14.87
C GLY A 26 1.79 26.03 14.28
N PHE A 27 2.45 27.02 14.89
CA PHE A 27 3.78 27.51 14.47
C PHE A 27 4.95 26.73 15.07
N GLN A 28 4.70 25.54 15.65
CA GLN A 28 5.76 24.70 16.18
C GLN A 28 6.64 24.12 15.06
N SER A 29 7.89 23.83 15.42
CA SER A 29 8.82 23.04 14.61
C SER A 29 8.24 21.67 14.29
N TRP A 30 8.54 21.13 13.10
CA TRP A 30 8.00 19.86 12.61
C TRP A 30 8.16 18.68 13.57
N ILE A 31 9.27 18.60 14.31
CA ILE A 31 9.54 17.51 15.26
C ILE A 31 8.52 17.46 16.42
N ASN A 32 7.91 18.59 16.76
CA ASN A 32 6.99 18.74 17.91
C ASN A 32 5.51 18.67 17.51
N ARG A 33 5.21 18.56 16.22
CA ARG A 33 3.83 18.48 15.73
C ARG A 33 3.24 17.09 16.00
N ALA A 34 1.93 17.03 16.17
CA ALA A 34 1.21 15.75 16.25
C ALA A 34 1.33 14.95 14.96
N GLY A 35 1.06 15.59 13.81
CA GLY A 35 1.27 15.02 12.48
C GLY A 35 2.67 15.32 11.98
N ARG A 36 3.43 14.26 11.68
CA ARG A 36 4.83 14.37 11.22
C ARG A 36 5.04 13.53 9.98
N PHE A 37 5.73 14.07 8.99
CA PHE A 37 6.20 13.29 7.86
C PHE A 37 7.44 12.51 8.24
N ARG A 38 7.49 11.26 7.77
CA ARG A 38 8.48 10.25 8.14
C ARG A 38 9.08 9.63 6.89
N SER A 39 10.30 9.12 7.03
CA SER A 39 10.83 8.19 6.04
C SER A 39 9.99 6.93 6.00
N LEU A 40 9.92 6.28 4.84
CA LEU A 40 9.10 5.08 4.66
C LEU A 40 9.49 3.99 5.65
N GLY A 41 8.48 3.48 6.37
CA GLY A 41 8.65 2.43 7.37
C GLY A 41 8.85 2.95 8.80
N ASP A 42 9.09 4.25 8.98
CA ASP A 42 9.17 4.88 10.30
C ASP A 42 7.85 5.54 10.73
N GLY A 43 6.84 5.57 9.86
CA GLY A 43 5.53 6.12 10.16
C GLY A 43 4.48 5.06 10.43
N GLN A 44 3.23 5.40 10.13
CA GLN A 44 2.04 4.61 10.47
C GLN A 44 1.21 4.22 9.24
N VAL A 45 1.65 4.57 8.02
CA VAL A 45 0.91 4.24 6.80
C VAL A 45 0.95 2.74 6.53
N ASP A 46 -0.22 2.14 6.30
CA ASP A 46 -0.33 0.72 5.94
C ASP A 46 -0.05 0.49 4.44
N PHE A 47 1.23 0.44 4.11
CA PHE A 47 1.68 0.19 2.73
C PHE A 47 1.28 -1.19 2.21
N LYS A 48 1.22 -2.22 3.06
CA LYS A 48 0.82 -3.56 2.63
C LYS A 48 -0.59 -3.56 2.05
N SER A 49 -1.54 -2.91 2.74
CA SER A 49 -2.91 -2.78 2.25
C SER A 49 -3.01 -1.92 0.98
N ILE A 50 -2.24 -0.83 0.90
CA ILE A 50 -2.24 0.07 -0.27
C ILE A 50 -1.74 -0.67 -1.52
N PHE A 51 -0.56 -1.29 -1.45
CA PHE A 51 0.00 -2.03 -2.59
C PHE A 51 -0.87 -3.24 -2.98
N SER A 52 -1.48 -3.92 -2.00
CA SER A 52 -2.46 -4.98 -2.28
C SER A 52 -3.67 -4.48 -3.05
N LYS A 53 -4.25 -3.33 -2.68
CA LYS A 53 -5.38 -2.73 -3.39
C LYS A 53 -5.00 -2.23 -4.78
N LEU A 54 -3.84 -1.58 -4.93
CA LEU A 54 -3.35 -1.13 -6.23
C LEU A 54 -3.16 -2.32 -7.19
N THR A 55 -2.60 -3.41 -6.68
CA THR A 55 -2.46 -4.67 -7.43
C THR A 55 -3.82 -5.28 -7.78
N GLN A 56 -4.75 -5.34 -6.81
CA GLN A 56 -6.12 -5.85 -7.01
C GLN A 56 -6.86 -5.11 -8.13
N TYR A 57 -6.67 -3.80 -8.24
CA TYR A 57 -7.32 -2.97 -9.25
C TYR A 57 -6.49 -2.78 -10.54
N GLY A 58 -5.38 -3.51 -10.69
CA GLY A 58 -4.55 -3.47 -11.90
C GLY A 58 -3.91 -2.11 -12.18
N TYR A 59 -3.54 -1.35 -11.14
CA TYR A 59 -2.79 -0.11 -11.31
C TYR A 59 -1.39 -0.40 -11.87
N ASP A 60 -1.05 0.23 -12.99
CA ASP A 60 0.17 0.00 -13.79
C ASP A 60 1.17 1.16 -13.76
N GLY A 61 0.91 2.19 -12.95
CA GLY A 61 1.77 3.36 -12.82
C GLY A 61 2.93 3.19 -11.83
N TRP A 62 3.73 4.24 -11.69
CA TRP A 62 4.92 4.25 -10.83
C TRP A 62 4.57 4.41 -9.35
N ALA A 63 5.29 3.68 -8.49
CA ALA A 63 5.38 3.97 -7.07
C ALA A 63 6.51 4.98 -6.82
N VAL A 64 6.18 6.27 -6.82
CA VAL A 64 7.15 7.37 -6.72
C VAL A 64 7.47 7.63 -5.26
N LEU A 65 8.75 7.58 -4.86
CA LEU A 65 9.16 7.99 -3.53
C LEU A 65 9.02 9.52 -3.38
N GLU A 66 8.12 9.97 -2.51
CA GLU A 66 8.05 11.36 -2.07
C GLU A 66 8.60 11.44 -0.65
N TRP A 67 9.85 11.88 -0.52
CA TRP A 67 10.55 11.84 0.75
C TRP A 67 10.43 13.16 1.52
N GLU A 68 9.99 13.08 2.77
CA GLU A 68 10.08 14.16 3.75
C GLU A 68 10.16 13.56 5.16
N CYS A 69 11.15 13.96 5.95
CA CYS A 69 11.30 13.48 7.32
C CYS A 69 11.87 14.57 8.21
N CYS A 70 11.27 14.80 9.38
CA CYS A 70 11.77 15.78 10.34
C CYS A 70 12.94 15.28 11.21
N ILE A 71 13.44 14.06 10.97
CA ILE A 71 14.50 13.42 11.79
C ILE A 71 15.59 12.77 10.93
N LYS A 72 15.22 11.98 9.92
CA LYS A 72 16.17 11.19 9.11
C LYS A 72 16.82 12.08 8.04
N ASP A 73 18.07 11.78 7.69
CA ASP A 73 18.78 12.41 6.57
C ASP A 73 18.16 12.04 5.21
N PRO A 74 18.10 12.97 4.23
CA PRO A 74 17.52 12.71 2.91
C PRO A 74 18.22 11.62 2.11
N VAL A 75 19.55 11.51 2.17
CA VAL A 75 20.31 10.50 1.41
C VAL A 75 20.06 9.12 2.02
N GLN A 76 20.10 9.02 3.35
CA GLN A 76 19.72 7.80 4.06
C GLN A 76 18.28 7.40 3.71
N GLY A 77 17.36 8.36 3.80
CA GLY A 77 15.95 8.14 3.51
C GLY A 77 15.67 7.67 2.08
N ALA A 78 16.37 8.22 1.09
CA ALA A 78 16.29 7.76 -0.29
C ALA A 78 16.90 6.36 -0.47
N THR A 79 18.05 6.10 0.17
CA THR A 79 18.77 4.82 0.10
C THR A 79 17.94 3.67 0.68
N GLU A 80 17.22 3.92 1.78
CA GLU A 80 16.32 2.95 2.42
C GLU A 80 14.94 2.87 1.73
N GLY A 81 14.44 3.99 1.22
CA GLY A 81 13.10 4.10 0.65
C GLY A 81 12.92 3.33 -0.66
N ALA A 82 13.92 3.30 -1.54
CA ALA A 82 13.81 2.57 -2.81
C ALA A 82 13.69 1.04 -2.60
N PRO A 83 14.55 0.36 -1.81
CA PRO A 83 14.36 -1.04 -1.44
C PRO A 83 13.04 -1.31 -0.71
N PHE A 84 12.61 -0.39 0.17
CA PHE A 84 11.33 -0.50 0.87
C PHE A 84 10.18 -0.59 -0.14
N ILE A 85 10.10 0.33 -1.11
CA ILE A 85 9.07 0.29 -2.16
C ILE A 85 9.15 -1.00 -2.97
N ALA A 86 10.36 -1.40 -3.40
CA ALA A 86 10.56 -2.61 -4.19
C ALA A 86 10.03 -3.86 -3.48
N SER A 87 10.21 -3.97 -2.17
CA SER A 87 9.71 -5.11 -1.38
C SER A 87 8.18 -5.14 -1.20
N HIS A 88 7.48 -4.04 -1.46
CA HIS A 88 6.02 -3.96 -1.42
C HIS A 88 5.35 -4.19 -2.78
N ILE A 89 6.12 -4.17 -3.89
CA ILE A 89 5.57 -4.43 -5.23
C ILE A 89 5.19 -5.91 -5.32
N ILE A 90 3.93 -6.17 -5.63
CA ILE A 90 3.37 -7.52 -5.71
C ILE A 90 3.38 -7.99 -7.16
N LYS A 91 3.93 -9.17 -7.42
CA LYS A 91 3.70 -9.88 -8.68
C LYS A 91 2.27 -10.46 -8.65
N ALA A 92 1.38 -9.94 -9.49
CA ALA A 92 0.01 -10.42 -9.59
C ALA A 92 -0.05 -11.90 -10.02
N THR A 93 -1.05 -12.63 -9.53
CA THR A 93 -1.32 -14.01 -9.99
C THR A 93 -1.94 -13.98 -11.39
N GLU A 94 -1.48 -14.87 -12.26
CA GLU A 94 -2.06 -15.07 -13.60
C GLU A 94 -3.19 -16.11 -13.59
N LYS A 95 -3.36 -16.82 -12.46
CA LYS A 95 -4.37 -17.87 -12.29
C LYS A 95 -5.48 -17.41 -11.37
N VAL A 96 -6.70 -17.82 -11.67
CA VAL A 96 -7.85 -17.69 -10.78
C VAL A 96 -7.61 -18.59 -9.57
N PHE A 97 -7.91 -18.09 -8.37
CA PHE A 97 -7.60 -18.77 -7.12
C PHE A 97 -8.20 -20.18 -7.05
N ASP A 98 -9.43 -20.37 -7.54
CA ASP A 98 -10.16 -21.64 -7.51
C ASP A 98 -9.91 -22.55 -8.73
N ASP A 99 -8.96 -22.20 -9.60
CA ASP A 99 -8.67 -22.98 -10.82
C ASP A 99 -8.16 -24.40 -10.48
N PHE A 100 -7.64 -24.62 -9.26
CA PHE A 100 -7.29 -25.95 -8.77
C PHE A 100 -8.51 -26.84 -8.46
N ALA A 101 -9.68 -26.24 -8.19
CA ALA A 101 -10.94 -26.92 -7.92
C ALA A 101 -11.78 -27.13 -9.19
N GLY A 102 -11.37 -26.52 -10.30
CA GLY A 102 -11.95 -26.72 -11.61
C GLY A 102 -11.60 -28.09 -12.18
N THR A 103 -12.18 -29.18 -11.67
CA THR A 103 -12.47 -30.31 -12.55
C THR A 103 -13.40 -29.75 -13.62
N GLY A 104 -12.99 -29.74 -14.89
CA GLY A 104 -13.82 -29.22 -15.98
C GLY A 104 -15.28 -29.68 -15.86
N ALA A 105 -16.23 -28.84 -16.22
CA ALA A 105 -17.65 -29.17 -16.09
C ALA A 105 -17.98 -30.42 -16.92
N ASP A 106 -18.01 -31.57 -16.27
CA ASP A 106 -18.49 -32.82 -16.85
C ASP A 106 -20.00 -32.87 -16.66
N GLU A 107 -20.70 -32.47 -17.71
CA GLU A 107 -22.16 -32.39 -17.71
C GLU A 107 -22.81 -33.77 -17.49
N GLU A 108 -22.19 -34.85 -17.96
CA GLU A 108 -22.66 -36.22 -17.73
C GLU A 108 -22.47 -36.64 -16.27
N PHE A 109 -21.29 -36.39 -15.70
CA PHE A 109 -21.02 -36.63 -14.29
C PHE A 109 -21.96 -35.83 -13.38
N ASN A 110 -22.19 -34.56 -13.71
CA ASN A 110 -23.10 -33.69 -12.98
C ASN A 110 -24.55 -34.18 -13.05
N LYS A 111 -25.03 -34.60 -14.23
CA LYS A 111 -26.36 -35.21 -14.38
C LYS A 111 -26.50 -36.48 -13.53
N LYS A 112 -25.47 -37.33 -13.54
CA LYS A 112 -25.43 -38.57 -12.75
C LYS A 112 -25.45 -38.33 -11.24
N ILE A 113 -24.77 -37.30 -10.73
CA ILE A 113 -24.85 -36.88 -9.32
C ILE A 113 -26.24 -36.33 -8.98
N LEU A 114 -26.85 -35.58 -9.89
CA LEU A 114 -28.17 -34.97 -9.71
C LEU A 114 -29.34 -35.96 -9.90
N GLY A 115 -29.06 -37.20 -10.33
CA GLY A 115 -30.08 -38.21 -10.61
C GLY A 115 -30.92 -37.91 -11.85
N LEU A 116 -30.35 -37.14 -12.79
CA LEU A 116 -30.92 -36.79 -14.09
C LEU A 116 -30.42 -37.72 -15.20
#